data_AF-A0A2M7BQ09-F1
#
_entry.id   AF-A0A2M7BQ09-F1
#
_cell.length_a   1.000
_cell.length_b   1.000
_cell.length_c   1.000
_cell.angle_alpha   90.00
_cell.angle_beta   90.00
_cell.angle_gamma   90.00
#
_symmetry.space_group_name_H-M   'P 1'
#
loop_
_entity.id
_entity.type
_entity.pdbx_description
1 polymer ?
#
loop_
_entity_poly.entity_id
_entity_poly.type
_entity_poly.pdbx_seq_one_letter_code
_entity_poly.pdbx_strand_id
1 'polypeptide(L)' 'MEIDVKWWSIIAVITISLVAFLVIDGNLQVKKIDDCKTQRIRPFPQQFFTWVGIVELNDKKLYQPSCL' A
#
# COMPACT_ATOMS: atom_id res chain seq x y z
N MET A 1 43.97 -2.65 -15.89
CA MET A 1 43.34 -1.88 -14.79
C MET A 1 41.96 -1.35 -15.18
N GLU A 2 41.73 -0.90 -16.43
CA GLU A 2 40.41 -0.38 -16.87
C GLU A 2 39.26 -1.40 -16.92
N ILE A 3 39.54 -2.67 -17.24
CA ILE A 3 38.48 -3.69 -17.37
C ILE A 3 37.86 -4.00 -16.00
N ASP A 4 38.68 -4.06 -14.96
CA ASP A 4 38.23 -4.36 -13.59
C ASP A 4 37.33 -3.25 -13.03
N VAL A 5 37.72 -1.98 -13.22
CA VAL A 5 36.91 -0.81 -12.82
C VAL A 5 35.56 -0.77 -13.55
N LYS A 6 35.49 -1.18 -14.82
CA LYS A 6 34.23 -1.29 -15.58
C LYS A 6 33.30 -2.37 -15.04
N TRP A 7 33.82 -3.50 -14.58
CA TRP A 7 32.98 -4.55 -13.98
C TRP A 7 32.42 -4.13 -12.62
N TRP A 8 33.24 -3.50 -11.79
CA TRP A 8 32.80 -2.97 -10.50
C TRP A 8 31.75 -1.86 -10.64
N SER A 9 31.86 -1.00 -11.65
CA SER A 9 30.85 0.05 -11.89
C SER A 9 29.51 -0.53 -12.34
N ILE A 10 29.51 -1.58 -13.17
CA ILE A 10 28.29 -2.29 -13.59
C ILE A 10 27.61 -2.93 -12.38
N ILE A 11 28.37 -3.62 -11.53
CA ILE A 11 27.85 -4.25 -10.31
C ILE A 11 27.24 -3.19 -9.41
N ALA A 12 27.93 -2.07 -9.18
CA ALA A 12 27.43 -0.97 -8.35
C ALA A 12 26.08 -0.42 -8.84
N VAL A 13 25.94 -0.19 -10.15
CA VAL A 13 24.68 0.28 -10.74
C VAL A 13 23.56 -0.74 -10.53
N ILE A 14 23.81 -2.02 -10.80
CA ILE A 14 22.82 -3.08 -10.62
C ILE A 14 22.39 -3.16 -9.14
N THR A 15 23.35 -3.16 -8.21
CA THR A 15 23.04 -3.23 -6.78
C THR A 15 22.21 -2.03 -6.32
N ILE A 16 22.54 -0.81 -6.76
CA ILE A 16 21.78 0.39 -6.41
C ILE A 16 20.35 0.31 -6.98
N SER A 17 20.19 -0.12 -8.23
CA SER A 17 18.86 -0.30 -8.84
C SER A 17 18.02 -1.34 -8.09
N LEU A 18 18.64 -2.44 -7.66
CA LEU A 18 17.96 -3.53 -6.96
C LEU A 18 17.50 -3.10 -5.56
N VAL A 19 18.35 -2.37 -4.83
CA VAL A 19 17.98 -1.78 -3.53
C VAL A 19 16.86 -0.75 -3.70
N ALA A 20 16.94 0.13 -4.69
CA ALA A 20 15.90 1.11 -4.96
C ALA A 20 14.55 0.44 -5.24
N PHE A 21 14.53 -0.61 -6.06
CA PHE A 21 13.32 -1.39 -6.34
C PHE A 21 12.71 -2.00 -5.06
N LEU A 22 13.54 -2.65 -4.23
CA LEU A 22 13.08 -3.26 -2.97
C LEU A 22 12.53 -2.22 -1.99
N VAL A 23 13.14 -1.05 -1.89
CA VAL A 23 12.68 0.04 -1.02
C VAL A 23 11.34 0.60 -1.51
N ILE A 24 11.19 0.79 -2.82
CA ILE A 24 9.93 1.27 -3.41
C ILE A 24 8.80 0.27 -3.16
N ASP A 25 9.05 -1.02 -3.43
CA ASP A 25 8.04 -2.06 -3.21
C ASP A 25 7.67 -2.19 -1.73
N GLY A 26 8.67 -2.20 -0.84
CA GLY A 26 8.46 -2.22 0.60
C GLY A 26 7.60 -1.06 1.09
N ASN A 27 7.88 0.16 0.62
CA ASN A 27 7.07 1.34 0.97
C ASN A 27 5.63 1.26 0.44
N LEU A 28 5.42 0.73 -0.77
CA LEU A 28 4.08 0.53 -1.32
C LEU A 28 3.28 -0.49 -0.51
N GLN A 29 3.91 -1.58 -0.08
CA GLN A 29 3.25 -2.58 0.78
C GLN A 29 2.92 -2.03 2.17
N VAL A 30 3.84 -1.29 2.79
CA VAL A 30 3.60 -0.65 4.09
C VAL A 30 2.45 0.35 3.99
N LYS A 31 2.42 1.18 2.94
CA LYS A 31 1.33 2.13 2.70
C LYS A 31 -0.01 1.43 2.53
N LYS A 32 -0.07 0.34 1.76
CA LYS A 32 -1.31 -0.46 1.61
C LYS A 32 -1.81 -0.97 2.97
N ILE A 33 -0.92 -1.44 3.83
CA ILE A 33 -1.29 -1.92 5.17
C ILE A 33 -1.80 -0.77 6.05
N ASP A 34 -1.15 0.40 6.00
CA ASP A 34 -1.54 1.56 6.80
C ASP A 34 -2.87 2.16 6.36
N ASP A 35 -3.07 2.29 5.04
CA ASP A 35 -4.35 2.69 4.43
C ASP A 35 -5.45 1.69 4.83
N CYS A 36 -5.14 0.40 4.82
CA CYS A 36 -6.04 -0.66 5.27
C CYS A 36 -6.47 -0.50 6.74
N LYS A 37 -5.50 -0.27 7.63
CA LYS A 37 -5.76 -0.08 9.06
C LYS A 37 -6.64 1.15 9.28
N THR A 38 -6.34 2.24 8.59
CA THR A 38 -7.12 3.48 8.67
C THR A 38 -8.56 3.27 8.19
N GLN A 39 -8.76 2.52 7.10
CA GLN A 39 -10.11 2.19 6.62
C GLN A 39 -10.90 1.28 7.58
N ARG A 40 -10.23 0.45 8.39
CA ARG A 40 -10.89 -0.36 9.43
C ARG A 40 -11.32 0.49 10.64
N ILE A 41 -10.59 1.54 10.98
CA ILE A 41 -10.85 2.41 12.15
C ILE A 41 -11.64 3.67 11.73
N ARG A 42 -12.42 3.59 10.64
CA ARG A 42 -13.20 4.74 10.18
C ARG A 42 -14.30 5.11 11.19
N PRO A 43 -14.55 6.41 11.42
CA PRO A 43 -15.64 6.85 12.28
C PRO A 43 -16.97 6.33 11.73
N PHE A 44 -17.84 5.80 12.60
CA PHE A 44 -19.17 5.33 12.21
C PHE A 44 -20.02 6.54 11.80
N PRO A 45 -20.39 6.71 10.51
CA PRO A 45 -21.35 7.73 10.13
C PRO A 45 -22.71 7.44 10.75
N GLN A 46 -23.53 8.47 10.91
CA GLN A 46 -24.85 8.34 11.54
C GLN A 46 -25.75 7.26 10.88
N GLN A 47 -25.51 6.96 9.60
CA GLN A 47 -26.19 5.92 8.84
C GLN A 47 -26.01 4.51 9.43
N PHE A 48 -24.94 4.23 10.19
CA PHE A 48 -24.76 2.94 10.86
C PHE A 48 -25.76 2.69 11.99
N PHE A 49 -26.36 3.74 12.55
CA PHE A 49 -27.27 3.62 13.69
C PHE A 49 -28.74 3.48 13.26
N THR A 50 -29.03 3.45 11.96
CA THR A 50 -30.39 3.28 11.44
C THR A 50 -30.45 2.13 10.44
N TRP A 51 -31.57 1.40 10.42
CA TRP A 51 -31.78 0.31 9.46
C TRP A 51 -31.70 0.76 8.00
N VAL A 52 -32.29 1.92 7.68
CA VAL A 52 -32.24 2.50 6.33
C VAL A 52 -30.80 2.84 5.93
N GLY A 53 -30.04 3.45 6.83
CA GLY A 53 -28.64 3.80 6.55
C GLY A 53 -27.73 2.57 6.39
N ILE A 54 -27.99 1.48 7.12
CA ILE A 54 -27.27 0.21 6.93
C ILE A 54 -27.52 -0.36 5.53
N VAL A 55 -28.77 -0.35 5.06
CA VAL A 55 -29.12 -0.83 3.72
C VAL A 55 -28.43 0.02 2.64
N GLU A 56 -28.46 1.34 2.76
CA GLU A 56 -27.78 2.25 1.82
C GLU A 56 -26.25 2.06 1.80
N LEU A 57 -25.63 1.85 2.96
CA LEU A 57 -24.20 1.56 3.07
C LEU A 57 -23.84 0.20 2.47
N ASN A 58 -24.72 -0.78 2.62
CA ASN A 58 -24.55 -2.11 2.03
C ASN A 58 -24.67 -2.08 0.50
N ASP A 59 -25.67 -1.39 -0.05
CA ASP A 59 -25.85 -1.22 -1.50
C ASP A 59 -24.64 -0.55 -2.15
N LYS A 60 -24.03 0.42 -1.47
CA LYS A 60 -22.82 1.11 -1.92
C LYS A 60 -21.53 0.30 -1.70
N LYS A 61 -21.60 -0.90 -1.12
CA LYS A 61 -20.44 -1.71 -0.69
C LYS A 61 -19.50 -0.96 0.27
N LEU A 62 -20.05 0.00 1.01
CA LEU A 62 -19.33 0.81 1.99
C LEU A 62 -19.49 0.27 3.41
N TYR A 63 -20.37 -0.70 3.62
CA TYR A 63 -20.57 -1.33 4.92
C TYR A 63 -19.29 -2.02 5.44
N GLN A 64 -18.61 -2.77 4.59
CA GLN A 64 -17.32 -3.40 4.90
C GLN A 64 -16.14 -2.56 4.38
N PRO A 65 -14.97 -2.61 5.02
CA PRO A 65 -13.76 -1.99 4.49
C PRO A 65 -13.36 -2.71 3.19
N SER A 66 -13.09 -1.95 2.13
CA SER A 66 -12.76 -2.49 0.80
C SER A 66 -11.35 -3.09 0.68
N CYS A 67 -10.63 -3.15 1.79
CA CYS A 67 -9.20 -3.48 1.83
C CYS A 67 -8.93 -4.96 2.19
N LEU A 68 -9.99 -5.77 2.30
CA LEU A 68 -9.95 -7.23 2.48
C LEU A 68 -9.86 -7.96 1.15
#